data_AF-A0A1F3QFR5-F1
#
_entry.id   AF-A0A1F3QFR5-F1
#
_cell.length_a   1.000
_cell.length_b   1.000
_cell.length_c   1.000
_cell.angle_alpha   90.00
_cell.angle_beta   90.00
_cell.angle_gamma   90.00
#
_symmetry.space_group_name_H-M   'P 1'
#
loop_
_entity.id
_entity.type
_entity.pdbx_description
1 polymer ?
#
loop_
_entity_poly.entity_id
_entity_poly.type
_entity_poly.pdbx_seq_one_letter_code
_entity_poly.pdbx_strand_id
1 'polypeptide(L)'
;MKILRIYFILFLIISRSSTSLVAQNNTDFFVDTTQHLTASFGADYSYGSSVMNNYFLSKFLFGGRIEREDKDAAYKNLSSHNRLGGDINYQFNVEIPFDTLFRKPNISLVVGVENAEHIDAAFTSDLFQLTFDGNKQFAGEFAEIGGTNYNRYQYQKINIGFVNYKYFDDKLAKEGVIFSVIKGEQHEAITIPRGSVFTQELGKEIELDLNYSYNSSDTANKGIKAFNGYGVSTDLFSEIFLRNGDKVYLGIEDLGFIYWNKNSLDIGTDSTFHYDGIWVDNIFDLNDSLLSNISKDSIINKISTTNQKSSYSIALPTAVNITYTKVVNDKWKINIGVYHQILSNYFPLIYSNCYYYFNKKLVAKAHLSYGGYGRLNTGLAFAKSFNKYLEIYIGTNNLEAFVLPNLSFNSSGFIGIKSYF
;
A
#
# COMPACT_ATOMS: atom_id res chain seq x y z
N MET A 1 6.48 4.94 -43.58
CA MET A 1 6.86 5.80 -42.44
C MET A 1 5.73 6.19 -41.47
N LYS A 2 4.43 6.03 -41.79
CA LYS A 2 3.34 6.30 -40.82
C LYS A 2 2.89 5.08 -39.99
N ILE A 3 3.26 3.87 -40.38
CA ILE A 3 2.95 2.63 -39.62
C ILE A 3 3.97 2.37 -38.49
N LEU A 4 5.19 2.94 -38.57
CA LEU A 4 6.21 2.77 -37.53
C LEU A 4 6.00 3.69 -36.30
N ARG A 5 5.16 4.73 -36.40
CA ARG A 5 4.82 5.62 -35.28
C ARG A 5 3.69 5.09 -34.39
N ILE A 6 2.80 4.25 -34.93
CA ILE A 6 1.70 3.66 -34.15
C ILE A 6 2.23 2.52 -33.27
N TYR A 7 3.22 1.75 -33.73
CA TYR A 7 3.90 0.77 -32.88
C TYR A 7 4.84 1.42 -31.85
N PHE A 8 5.40 2.61 -32.12
CA PHE A 8 6.23 3.31 -31.13
C PHE A 8 5.38 3.96 -30.01
N ILE A 9 4.13 4.33 -30.30
CA ILE A 9 3.18 4.86 -29.30
C ILE A 9 2.48 3.72 -28.53
N LEU A 10 2.23 2.56 -29.15
CA LEU A 10 1.85 1.34 -28.42
C LEU A 10 3.01 0.76 -27.58
N PHE A 11 4.27 0.95 -28.02
CA PHE A 11 5.44 0.62 -27.21
C PHE A 11 5.64 1.61 -26.06
N LEU A 12 5.28 2.89 -26.22
CA LEU A 12 5.35 3.92 -25.16
C LEU A 12 4.20 3.88 -24.14
N ILE A 13 3.05 3.32 -24.52
CA ILE A 13 1.95 3.03 -23.58
C ILE A 13 2.16 1.67 -22.87
N ILE A 14 3.06 0.83 -23.40
CA ILE A 14 3.53 -0.42 -22.74
C ILE A 14 4.90 -0.23 -22.04
N SER A 15 5.62 0.89 -22.24
CA SER A 15 6.93 1.16 -21.62
C SER A 15 6.89 1.98 -20.32
N ARG A 16 5.77 1.94 -19.58
CA ARG A 16 5.79 2.10 -18.11
C ARG A 16 5.76 0.72 -17.44
N SER A 17 6.45 -0.23 -18.06
CA SER A 17 6.75 -1.56 -17.52
C SER A 17 8.11 -1.50 -16.83
N SER A 18 8.18 -0.77 -15.72
CA SER A 18 9.19 -1.02 -14.67
C SER A 18 8.53 -1.95 -13.68
N THR A 19 8.43 -3.17 -14.15
CA THR A 19 8.05 -4.36 -13.42
C THR A 19 9.04 -4.45 -12.19
N SER A 20 8.68 -4.99 -10.98
CA SER A 20 9.57 -5.62 -9.93
C SER A 20 8.79 -6.41 -8.75
N LEU A 21 9.21 -7.55 -8.14
CA LEU A 21 8.54 -8.50 -7.18
C LEU A 21 8.01 -7.99 -5.83
N VAL A 22 7.43 -8.98 -5.12
CA VAL A 22 6.35 -8.96 -4.13
C VAL A 22 6.81 -9.47 -2.75
N ALA A 23 6.07 -9.03 -1.74
CA ALA A 23 5.87 -9.66 -0.45
C ALA A 23 5.81 -11.21 -0.52
N GLN A 24 6.44 -11.88 0.45
CA GLN A 24 6.76 -13.32 0.42
C GLN A 24 5.53 -14.26 0.41
N ASN A 25 4.31 -13.75 0.44
CA ASN A 25 3.08 -14.55 0.41
C ASN A 25 2.61 -15.01 -0.98
N ASN A 26 3.16 -14.42 -2.06
CA ASN A 26 2.68 -14.64 -3.43
C ASN A 26 3.77 -15.03 -4.44
N THR A 27 4.99 -15.31 -4.01
CA THR A 27 6.13 -15.59 -4.91
C THR A 27 6.60 -17.05 -4.88
N ASP A 28 6.38 -17.76 -3.75
CA ASP A 28 6.92 -19.10 -3.52
C ASP A 28 5.90 -20.21 -3.83
N PHE A 29 5.70 -20.42 -5.14
CA PHE A 29 4.82 -21.46 -5.66
C PHE A 29 5.45 -22.86 -5.62
N PHE A 30 6.72 -22.94 -5.98
CA PHE A 30 7.50 -24.18 -6.00
C PHE A 30 8.42 -24.24 -4.79
N VAL A 31 8.66 -25.44 -4.26
CA VAL A 31 9.58 -25.64 -3.15
C VAL A 31 10.99 -25.69 -3.73
N ASP A 32 11.82 -24.69 -3.43
CA ASP A 32 13.25 -24.77 -3.71
C ASP A 32 13.86 -25.83 -2.78
N THR A 33 14.49 -26.86 -3.35
CA THR A 33 15.18 -27.92 -2.58
C THR A 33 16.69 -27.72 -2.51
N THR A 34 17.22 -26.81 -3.32
CA THR A 34 18.65 -26.54 -3.49
C THR A 34 18.90 -25.05 -3.67
N GLN A 35 20.11 -24.62 -3.29
CA GLN A 35 20.58 -23.26 -3.50
C GLN A 35 20.88 -23.05 -4.99
N HIS A 36 20.41 -21.93 -5.57
CA HIS A 36 20.63 -21.59 -6.96
C HIS A 36 21.00 -20.13 -7.11
N LEU A 37 21.80 -19.81 -8.14
CA LEU A 37 21.85 -18.44 -8.65
C LEU A 37 20.48 -18.14 -9.25
N THR A 38 19.79 -17.15 -8.70
CA THR A 38 18.48 -16.75 -9.22
C THR A 38 18.43 -15.27 -9.52
N ALA A 39 17.73 -14.92 -10.59
CA ALA A 39 17.34 -13.55 -10.88
C ALA A 39 15.82 -13.51 -10.97
N SER A 40 15.22 -12.58 -10.25
CA SER A 40 13.80 -12.65 -9.99
C SER A 40 13.18 -11.26 -10.07
N PHE A 41 11.97 -11.26 -10.58
CA PHE A 41 11.30 -10.13 -11.17
C PHE A 41 9.78 -10.29 -10.93
N GLY A 42 9.03 -9.28 -10.49
CA GLY A 42 7.59 -9.45 -10.19
C GLY A 42 6.81 -8.14 -10.20
N ALA A 43 5.60 -8.02 -9.71
CA ALA A 43 4.90 -6.74 -9.55
C ALA A 43 3.63 -7.07 -8.82
N ASP A 44 3.23 -6.19 -7.92
CA ASP A 44 1.94 -6.30 -7.30
C ASP A 44 1.32 -4.93 -7.08
N TYR A 45 0.00 -4.95 -7.04
CA TYR A 45 -0.76 -3.89 -6.44
C TYR A 45 -1.81 -4.52 -5.53
N SER A 46 -2.18 -3.79 -4.49
CA SER A 46 -3.38 -4.04 -3.73
C SER A 46 -4.00 -2.72 -3.32
N TYR A 47 -5.32 -2.62 -3.28
CA TYR A 47 -6.00 -1.49 -2.67
C TYR A 47 -7.37 -1.93 -2.17
N GLY A 48 -7.90 -1.21 -1.18
CA GLY A 48 -9.15 -1.58 -0.57
C GLY A 48 -9.70 -0.58 0.43
N SER A 49 -10.90 -0.87 0.91
CA SER A 49 -11.57 -0.08 1.95
C SER A 49 -12.53 -0.92 2.76
N SER A 50 -12.73 -0.57 4.03
CA SER A 50 -13.71 -1.25 4.88
C SER A 50 -15.17 -0.90 4.52
N VAL A 51 -15.35 0.15 3.70
CA VAL A 51 -16.63 0.80 3.40
C VAL A 51 -16.91 0.89 1.91
N MET A 52 -15.92 1.33 1.12
CA MET A 52 -16.09 1.51 -0.32
C MET A 52 -15.90 0.17 -1.03
N ASN A 53 -16.88 -0.25 -1.81
CA ASN A 53 -16.69 -1.38 -2.72
C ASN A 53 -15.71 -1.00 -3.85
N ASN A 54 -15.20 -1.99 -4.58
CA ASN A 54 -14.20 -1.77 -5.62
C ASN A 54 -14.74 -0.88 -6.76
N TYR A 55 -16.04 -0.93 -7.04
CA TYR A 55 -16.66 -0.04 -8.02
C TYR A 55 -16.58 1.44 -7.61
N PHE A 56 -16.93 1.79 -6.38
CA PHE A 56 -16.73 3.13 -5.82
C PHE A 56 -15.24 3.50 -5.80
N LEU A 57 -14.42 2.62 -5.21
CA LEU A 57 -13.03 2.91 -4.93
C LEU A 57 -12.20 3.10 -6.21
N SER A 58 -12.48 2.32 -7.25
CA SER A 58 -11.85 2.50 -8.56
C SER A 58 -12.17 3.86 -9.19
N LYS A 59 -13.43 4.34 -9.10
CA LYS A 59 -13.80 5.69 -9.56
C LYS A 59 -13.12 6.78 -8.74
N PHE A 60 -12.99 6.57 -7.43
CA PHE A 60 -12.31 7.50 -6.53
C PHE A 60 -10.82 7.62 -6.85
N LEU A 61 -10.13 6.49 -7.09
CA LEU A 61 -8.68 6.46 -7.33
C LEU A 61 -8.29 6.80 -8.78
N PHE A 62 -9.03 6.30 -9.76
CA PHE A 62 -8.65 6.37 -11.18
C PHE A 62 -9.52 7.33 -12.00
N GLY A 63 -10.46 8.02 -11.34
CA GLY A 63 -11.39 8.92 -11.98
C GLY A 63 -12.65 8.21 -12.49
N GLY A 64 -13.73 8.97 -12.55
CA GLY A 64 -15.06 8.49 -12.86
C GLY A 64 -16.10 9.25 -12.05
N ARG A 65 -17.37 9.16 -12.45
CA ARG A 65 -18.46 9.81 -11.73
C ARG A 65 -18.94 8.89 -10.60
N ILE A 66 -18.76 9.35 -9.35
CA ILE A 66 -19.33 8.70 -8.16
C ILE A 66 -20.82 9.05 -8.11
N GLU A 67 -21.66 8.03 -8.31
CA GLU A 67 -23.12 8.19 -8.35
C GLU A 67 -23.73 8.06 -6.94
N ARG A 68 -25.03 8.34 -6.82
CA ARG A 68 -25.72 8.25 -5.53
C ARG A 68 -25.76 6.81 -5.03
N GLU A 69 -25.94 5.84 -5.91
CA GLU A 69 -25.99 4.42 -5.57
C GLU A 69 -24.65 3.93 -5.01
N ASP A 70 -23.54 4.48 -5.51
CA ASP A 70 -22.19 4.20 -5.01
C ASP A 70 -22.08 4.66 -3.54
N LYS A 71 -22.53 5.88 -3.25
CA LYS A 71 -22.56 6.44 -1.89
C LYS A 71 -23.51 5.66 -0.97
N ASP A 72 -24.71 5.33 -1.43
CA ASP A 72 -25.69 4.58 -0.63
C ASP A 72 -25.18 3.17 -0.28
N ALA A 73 -24.38 2.54 -1.15
CA ALA A 73 -23.70 1.29 -0.83
C ALA A 73 -22.60 1.47 0.24
N ALA A 74 -21.85 2.56 0.17
CA ALA A 74 -20.85 2.91 1.19
C ALA A 74 -21.52 3.21 2.55
N TYR A 75 -22.62 3.98 2.57
CA TYR A 75 -23.34 4.37 3.79
C TYR A 75 -23.86 3.19 4.61
N LYS A 76 -24.29 2.11 3.95
CA LYS A 76 -24.70 0.86 4.63
C LYS A 76 -23.56 0.18 5.39
N ASN A 77 -22.32 0.55 5.06
CA ASN A 77 -21.10 -0.08 5.54
C ASN A 77 -20.25 0.85 6.40
N LEU A 78 -20.67 2.12 6.57
CA LEU A 78 -19.98 3.08 7.43
C LEU A 78 -20.03 2.63 8.89
N SER A 79 -18.93 2.91 9.57
CA SER A 79 -18.79 2.71 11.01
C SER A 79 -18.11 3.94 11.62
N SER A 80 -17.92 3.94 12.95
CA SER A 80 -17.17 5.01 13.61
C SER A 80 -15.70 5.07 13.18
N HIS A 81 -15.10 3.93 12.78
CA HIS A 81 -13.69 3.83 12.39
C HIS A 81 -13.58 3.10 11.05
N ASN A 82 -13.36 3.87 10.00
CA ASN A 82 -13.25 3.36 8.64
C ASN A 82 -11.81 3.45 8.17
N ARG A 83 -11.46 2.59 7.21
CA ARG A 83 -10.12 2.57 6.62
C ARG A 83 -10.16 2.40 5.12
N LEU A 84 -9.12 2.90 4.48
CA LEU A 84 -8.78 2.62 3.10
C LEU A 84 -7.27 2.58 2.99
N GLY A 85 -6.77 1.90 1.98
CA GLY A 85 -5.34 1.91 1.70
C GLY A 85 -4.97 1.02 0.55
N GLY A 86 -3.69 0.98 0.24
CA GLY A 86 -3.16 0.19 -0.85
C GLY A 86 -1.66 0.33 -1.01
N ASP A 87 -1.13 -0.59 -1.79
CA ASP A 87 0.28 -0.75 -2.08
C ASP A 87 0.46 -0.95 -3.59
N ILE A 88 1.54 -0.41 -4.13
CA ILE A 88 2.06 -0.75 -5.45
C ILE A 88 3.54 -1.01 -5.29
N ASN A 89 3.96 -2.22 -5.63
CA ASN A 89 5.33 -2.65 -5.44
C ASN A 89 5.97 -3.18 -6.71
N TYR A 90 7.24 -2.82 -6.81
CA TYR A 90 8.15 -3.15 -7.87
C TYR A 90 9.53 -3.54 -7.25
N GLN A 91 9.87 -4.80 -6.88
CA GLN A 91 11.26 -5.33 -6.61
C GLN A 91 12.10 -6.17 -7.70
N PHE A 92 13.39 -5.96 -7.92
CA PHE A 92 14.23 -6.85 -8.75
C PHE A 92 15.31 -7.41 -7.85
N ASN A 93 15.37 -8.74 -7.73
CA ASN A 93 16.27 -9.40 -6.80
C ASN A 93 17.16 -10.40 -7.53
N VAL A 94 18.44 -10.40 -7.17
CA VAL A 94 19.42 -11.42 -7.55
C VAL A 94 19.93 -12.08 -6.29
N GLU A 95 19.82 -13.41 -6.25
CA GLU A 95 20.37 -14.21 -5.17
C GLU A 95 21.57 -15.02 -5.69
N ILE A 96 22.73 -14.84 -5.05
CA ILE A 96 24.01 -15.38 -5.46
C ILE A 96 24.53 -16.33 -4.37
N PRO A 97 24.59 -17.64 -4.62
CA PRO A 97 25.19 -18.60 -3.70
C PRO A 97 26.66 -18.30 -3.45
N PHE A 98 27.11 -18.29 -2.18
CA PHE A 98 28.52 -18.13 -1.83
C PHE A 98 29.39 -19.33 -2.13
N ASP A 99 28.82 -20.52 -2.38
CA ASP A 99 29.52 -21.61 -3.06
C ASP A 99 30.32 -21.05 -4.27
N THR A 100 29.63 -20.25 -5.09
CA THR A 100 30.12 -19.67 -6.34
C THR A 100 31.25 -18.64 -6.17
N LEU A 101 31.45 -18.06 -4.97
CA LEU A 101 32.39 -16.95 -4.73
C LEU A 101 33.44 -17.22 -3.62
N PHE A 102 33.06 -17.91 -2.53
CA PHE A 102 33.89 -18.06 -1.32
C PHE A 102 33.79 -19.44 -0.62
N ARG A 103 33.23 -20.47 -1.27
CA ARG A 103 33.12 -21.85 -0.74
C ARG A 103 32.39 -21.98 0.61
N LYS A 104 31.43 -21.09 0.90
CA LYS A 104 30.46 -21.28 2.01
C LYS A 104 29.16 -21.86 1.43
N PRO A 105 28.90 -23.17 1.57
CA PRO A 105 27.90 -23.88 0.76
C PRO A 105 26.44 -23.57 1.11
N ASN A 106 26.19 -22.83 2.20
CA ASN A 106 24.84 -22.66 2.75
C ASN A 106 24.41 -21.19 2.85
N ILE A 107 25.17 -20.24 2.32
CA ILE A 107 24.82 -18.82 2.43
C ILE A 107 24.73 -18.22 1.03
N SER A 108 23.69 -17.44 0.76
CA SER A 108 23.57 -16.61 -0.44
C SER A 108 23.70 -15.13 -0.07
N LEU A 109 24.30 -14.36 -0.97
CA LEU A 109 24.17 -12.91 -1.02
C LEU A 109 22.91 -12.56 -1.83
N VAL A 110 22.04 -11.71 -1.29
CA VAL A 110 20.90 -11.13 -2.01
C VAL A 110 21.22 -9.67 -2.30
N VAL A 111 21.04 -9.26 -3.54
CA VAL A 111 21.07 -7.86 -3.95
C VAL A 111 19.79 -7.55 -4.69
N GLY A 112 19.16 -6.43 -4.38
CA GLY A 112 17.94 -6.04 -5.07
C GLY A 112 17.71 -4.55 -5.15
N VAL A 113 16.73 -4.17 -5.94
CA VAL A 113 16.21 -2.81 -6.02
C VAL A 113 14.70 -2.86 -5.93
N GLU A 114 14.08 -1.88 -5.28
CA GLU A 114 12.63 -1.82 -5.13
C GLU A 114 12.10 -0.42 -5.36
N ASN A 115 10.88 -0.31 -5.88
CA ASN A 115 10.07 0.89 -5.88
C ASN A 115 8.73 0.57 -5.22
N ALA A 116 8.46 1.23 -4.10
CA ALA A 116 7.29 1.01 -3.29
C ALA A 116 6.45 2.30 -3.22
N GLU A 117 5.15 2.14 -3.39
CA GLU A 117 4.16 3.16 -3.10
C GLU A 117 3.16 2.61 -2.10
N HIS A 118 2.90 3.37 -1.04
CA HIS A 118 1.95 3.02 0.00
C HIS A 118 1.02 4.19 0.24
N ILE A 119 -0.27 3.91 0.44
CA ILE A 119 -1.26 4.88 0.87
C ILE A 119 -2.16 4.21 1.89
N ASP A 120 -2.46 4.92 2.97
CA ASP A 120 -3.40 4.45 3.97
C ASP A 120 -4.14 5.64 4.59
N ALA A 121 -5.38 5.40 5.00
CA ALA A 121 -6.14 6.37 5.76
C ALA A 121 -7.12 5.70 6.73
N ALA A 122 -7.28 6.32 7.89
CA ALA A 122 -8.39 6.11 8.80
C ALA A 122 -9.28 7.37 8.80
N PHE A 123 -10.59 7.18 8.80
CA PHE A 123 -11.56 8.28 8.71
C PHE A 123 -12.88 7.95 9.41
N THR A 124 -13.56 9.00 9.89
CA THR A 124 -14.87 8.89 10.55
C THR A 124 -16.02 8.80 9.55
N SER A 125 -17.19 8.39 10.03
CA SER A 125 -18.43 8.44 9.24
C SER A 125 -18.76 9.87 8.78
N ASP A 126 -18.52 10.85 9.65
CA ASP A 126 -18.87 12.24 9.37
C ASP A 126 -17.90 12.87 8.38
N LEU A 127 -16.60 12.55 8.45
CA LEU A 127 -15.65 13.00 7.43
C LEU A 127 -16.00 12.45 6.04
N PHE A 128 -16.43 11.18 5.96
CA PHE A 128 -16.91 10.61 4.70
C PHE A 128 -18.14 11.36 4.17
N GLN A 129 -19.14 11.58 5.02
CA GLN A 129 -20.37 12.30 4.67
C GLN A 129 -20.09 13.76 4.28
N LEU A 130 -19.24 14.47 5.02
CA LEU A 130 -18.79 15.82 4.69
C LEU A 130 -18.12 15.87 3.31
N THR A 131 -17.26 14.90 3.01
CA THR A 131 -16.51 14.84 1.75
C THR A 131 -17.43 14.61 0.55
N PHE A 132 -18.42 13.73 0.67
CA PHE A 132 -19.23 13.27 -0.47
C PHE A 132 -20.62 13.88 -0.59
N ASP A 133 -21.18 14.41 0.50
CA ASP A 133 -22.51 15.04 0.56
C ASP A 133 -22.44 16.51 1.04
N GLY A 134 -21.30 16.97 1.53
CA GLY A 134 -21.12 18.32 2.07
C GLY A 134 -21.64 18.46 3.50
N ASN A 135 -21.64 19.71 3.99
CA ASN A 135 -21.95 20.03 5.38
C ASN A 135 -23.44 20.29 5.68
N LYS A 136 -24.30 20.41 4.66
CA LYS A 136 -25.73 20.73 4.84
C LYS A 136 -26.46 19.76 5.78
N GLN A 137 -26.11 18.48 5.75
CA GLN A 137 -26.74 17.46 6.60
C GLN A 137 -26.39 17.60 8.08
N PHE A 138 -25.35 18.37 8.41
CA PHE A 138 -24.89 18.66 9.78
C PHE A 138 -25.34 20.06 10.24
N ALA A 139 -26.38 20.62 9.62
CA ALA A 139 -26.90 21.93 9.99
C ALA A 139 -27.46 21.90 11.43
N GLY A 140 -26.90 22.72 12.33
CA GLY A 140 -27.22 22.74 13.75
C GLY A 140 -26.47 21.69 14.59
N GLU A 141 -25.58 20.90 13.99
CA GLU A 141 -24.85 19.81 14.63
C GLU A 141 -23.34 19.88 14.34
N PHE A 142 -22.55 19.19 15.16
CA PHE A 142 -21.11 19.01 14.93
C PHE A 142 -20.87 17.75 14.12
N ALA A 143 -20.12 17.86 13.04
CA ALA A 143 -19.57 16.74 12.30
C ALA A 143 -18.18 16.38 12.86
N GLU A 144 -18.02 15.16 13.37
CA GLU A 144 -16.79 14.73 14.03
C GLU A 144 -15.75 14.23 13.01
N ILE A 145 -14.64 14.96 12.87
CA ILE A 145 -13.54 14.62 11.95
C ILE A 145 -12.26 14.18 12.69
N GLY A 146 -12.28 14.20 14.02
CA GLY A 146 -11.20 13.70 14.88
C GLY A 146 -10.97 12.19 14.71
N GLY A 147 -9.75 11.74 14.98
CA GLY A 147 -9.32 10.37 14.71
C GLY A 147 -8.97 10.10 13.24
N THR A 148 -8.95 11.13 12.40
CA THR A 148 -8.53 11.00 11.00
C THR A 148 -7.02 10.88 10.91
N ASN A 149 -6.56 9.91 10.12
CA ASN A 149 -5.15 9.74 9.77
C ASN A 149 -5.05 9.42 8.29
N TYR A 150 -4.04 9.95 7.61
CA TYR A 150 -3.72 9.66 6.22
C TYR A 150 -2.22 9.67 6.08
N ASN A 151 -1.66 8.66 5.42
CA ASN A 151 -0.26 8.65 5.05
C ASN A 151 -0.11 8.17 3.60
N ARG A 152 0.89 8.73 2.92
CA ARG A 152 1.29 8.34 1.59
C ARG A 152 2.80 8.34 1.53
N TYR A 153 3.36 7.24 1.06
CA TYR A 153 4.79 7.04 0.86
C TYR A 153 5.06 6.68 -0.60
N GLN A 154 6.11 7.25 -1.16
CA GLN A 154 6.74 6.78 -2.39
C GLN A 154 8.24 6.81 -2.21
N TYR A 155 8.89 5.67 -2.41
CA TYR A 155 10.32 5.54 -2.21
C TYR A 155 10.91 4.38 -3.01
N GLN A 156 12.23 4.41 -3.17
CA GLN A 156 12.99 3.33 -3.78
C GLN A 156 14.02 2.77 -2.81
N LYS A 157 14.22 1.46 -2.81
CA LYS A 157 15.18 0.76 -1.97
C LYS A 157 16.29 0.15 -2.82
N ILE A 158 17.51 0.13 -2.27
CA ILE A 158 18.60 -0.74 -2.72
C ILE A 158 18.85 -1.72 -1.57
N ASN A 159 18.66 -3.00 -1.85
CA ASN A 159 18.64 -4.07 -0.87
C ASN A 159 19.95 -4.86 -0.96
N ILE A 160 20.55 -5.16 0.18
CA ILE A 160 21.69 -6.08 0.30
C ILE A 160 21.50 -6.95 1.54
N GLY A 161 21.56 -8.26 1.36
CA GLY A 161 21.25 -9.19 2.45
C GLY A 161 21.95 -10.52 2.32
N PHE A 162 21.82 -11.31 3.37
CA PHE A 162 22.31 -12.67 3.42
C PHE A 162 21.18 -13.62 3.76
N VAL A 163 21.13 -14.75 3.05
CA VAL A 163 20.19 -15.83 3.30
C VAL A 163 20.99 -17.08 3.62
N ASN A 164 20.75 -17.64 4.80
CA ASN A 164 21.34 -18.89 5.23
C ASN A 164 20.34 -20.04 5.01
N TYR A 165 20.87 -21.15 4.50
CA TYR A 165 20.17 -22.35 4.11
C TYR A 165 20.48 -23.47 5.09
N LYS A 166 19.46 -23.96 5.79
CA LYS A 166 19.57 -25.05 6.76
C LYS A 166 18.84 -26.27 6.24
N TYR A 167 19.52 -27.41 6.27
CA TYR A 167 18.97 -28.70 5.86
C TYR A 167 18.56 -29.50 7.10
N PHE A 168 17.30 -29.94 7.15
CA PHE A 168 16.73 -30.79 8.20
C PHE A 168 16.02 -31.97 7.52
N ASP A 169 16.59 -33.18 7.61
CA ASP A 169 16.04 -34.40 6.98
C ASP A 169 15.65 -34.20 5.50
N ASP A 170 16.60 -33.73 4.69
CA ASP A 170 16.43 -33.35 3.26
C ASP A 170 15.44 -32.21 2.98
N LYS A 171 14.96 -31.52 4.01
CA LYS A 171 14.12 -30.32 3.89
C LYS A 171 14.94 -29.05 4.08
N LEU A 172 14.66 -28.05 3.25
CA LEU A 172 15.35 -26.77 3.25
C LEU A 172 14.55 -25.72 4.03
N ALA A 173 15.21 -25.12 5.02
CA ALA A 173 14.72 -23.95 5.75
C ALA A 173 15.64 -22.77 5.46
N LYS A 174 15.05 -21.60 5.27
CA LYS A 174 15.77 -20.35 5.03
C LYS A 174 15.66 -19.42 6.25
N GLU A 175 16.75 -18.73 6.57
CA GLU A 175 16.72 -17.57 7.46
C GLU A 175 17.54 -16.46 6.80
N GLY A 176 17.16 -15.21 6.99
CA GLY A 176 17.84 -14.12 6.33
C GLY A 176 17.67 -12.78 6.98
N VAL A 177 18.61 -11.92 6.66
CA VAL A 177 18.58 -10.50 6.97
C VAL A 177 18.90 -9.73 5.71
N ILE A 178 18.07 -8.74 5.38
CA ILE A 178 18.26 -7.85 4.25
C ILE A 178 18.27 -6.43 4.78
N PHE A 179 19.33 -5.69 4.47
CA PHE A 179 19.46 -4.28 4.79
C PHE A 179 19.20 -3.45 3.54
N SER A 180 18.47 -2.36 3.71
CA SER A 180 18.03 -1.55 2.59
C SER A 180 18.42 -0.10 2.82
N VAL A 181 19.01 0.53 1.79
CA VAL A 181 19.18 1.98 1.74
C VAL A 181 18.06 2.57 0.91
N ILE A 182 17.40 3.59 1.44
CA ILE A 182 16.15 4.13 0.88
C ILE A 182 16.39 5.52 0.33
N LYS A 183 15.91 5.76 -0.89
CA LYS A 183 15.72 7.08 -1.48
C LYS A 183 14.24 7.45 -1.36
N GLY A 184 13.92 8.38 -0.46
CA GLY A 184 12.58 8.92 -0.29
C GLY A 184 12.23 9.88 -1.43
N GLU A 185 11.16 9.56 -2.17
CA GLU A 185 10.67 10.37 -3.28
C GLU A 185 9.60 11.35 -2.80
N GLN A 186 8.49 10.84 -2.27
CA GLN A 186 7.38 11.65 -1.78
C GLN A 186 6.83 11.10 -0.49
N HIS A 187 6.41 12.01 0.37
CA HIS A 187 5.65 11.69 1.56
C HIS A 187 4.62 12.77 1.85
N GLU A 188 3.43 12.33 2.27
CA GLU A 188 2.36 13.19 2.77
C GLU A 188 1.70 12.47 3.95
N ALA A 189 1.59 13.16 5.09
CA ALA A 189 0.89 12.65 6.25
C ALA A 189 -0.03 13.73 6.82
N ILE A 190 -1.25 13.34 7.19
CA ILE A 190 -2.22 14.16 7.91
C ILE A 190 -2.65 13.38 9.15
N THR A 191 -2.62 14.01 10.31
CA THR A 191 -3.24 13.47 11.52
C THR A 191 -4.13 14.54 12.12
N ILE A 192 -5.37 14.19 12.43
CA ILE A 192 -6.34 15.04 13.11
C ILE A 192 -6.76 14.32 14.39
N PRO A 193 -6.00 14.44 15.51
CA PRO A 193 -6.37 13.77 16.76
C PRO A 193 -7.71 14.25 17.31
N ARG A 194 -7.99 15.56 17.20
CA ARG A 194 -9.25 16.19 17.58
C ARG A 194 -9.70 17.11 16.44
N GLY A 195 -10.95 17.00 16.04
CA GLY A 195 -11.51 18.00 15.14
C GLY A 195 -13.01 17.83 14.94
N SER A 196 -13.71 18.94 14.86
CA SER A 196 -15.15 18.98 14.59
C SER A 196 -15.50 20.18 13.71
N VAL A 197 -16.55 20.01 12.92
CA VAL A 197 -17.09 21.05 12.03
C VAL A 197 -18.53 21.30 12.39
N PHE A 198 -18.83 22.48 12.94
CA PHE A 198 -20.19 22.92 13.15
C PHE A 198 -20.66 23.78 11.97
N THR A 199 -21.88 23.51 11.50
CA THR A 199 -22.53 24.32 10.48
C THR A 199 -23.79 24.92 11.06
N GLN A 200 -23.89 26.25 11.08
CA GLN A 200 -25.09 26.93 11.57
C GLN A 200 -26.30 26.57 10.68
N GLU A 201 -27.51 26.51 11.26
CA GLU A 201 -28.74 26.01 10.61
C GLU A 201 -29.06 26.67 9.25
N LEU A 202 -28.75 27.96 9.11
CA LEU A 202 -28.97 28.75 7.89
C LEU A 202 -27.71 28.84 7.01
N GLY A 203 -26.64 28.14 7.37
CA GLY A 203 -25.36 28.11 6.64
C GLY A 203 -24.59 29.43 6.68
N LYS A 204 -24.88 30.31 7.63
CA LYS A 204 -24.25 31.63 7.74
C LYS A 204 -22.89 31.59 8.43
N GLU A 205 -22.68 30.60 9.28
CA GLU A 205 -21.49 30.47 10.10
C GLU A 205 -20.98 29.03 10.03
N ILE A 206 -19.66 28.90 10.04
CA ILE A 206 -18.96 27.62 10.19
C ILE A 206 -17.96 27.78 11.33
N GLU A 207 -18.00 26.85 12.28
CA GLU A 207 -17.01 26.75 13.33
C GLU A 207 -16.20 25.47 13.16
N LEU A 208 -14.88 25.59 13.23
CA LEU A 208 -13.92 24.51 13.10
C LEU A 208 -13.08 24.46 14.38
N ASP A 209 -13.31 23.47 15.26
CA ASP A 209 -12.31 23.11 16.27
C ASP A 209 -11.36 22.11 15.61
N LEU A 210 -10.07 22.44 15.56
CA LEU A 210 -9.11 21.64 14.83
C LEU A 210 -7.77 21.56 15.55
N ASN A 211 -7.41 20.34 15.91
CA ASN A 211 -6.04 19.94 16.20
C ASN A 211 -5.55 19.05 15.06
N TYR A 212 -4.62 19.54 14.24
CA TYR A 212 -4.04 18.74 13.17
C TYR A 212 -2.55 18.96 12.98
N SER A 213 -1.89 17.94 12.46
CA SER A 213 -0.54 17.99 11.92
C SER A 213 -0.54 17.54 10.47
N TYR A 214 0.16 18.28 9.61
CA TYR A 214 0.40 17.94 8.23
C TYR A 214 1.89 18.00 7.94
N ASN A 215 2.44 16.88 7.48
CA ASN A 215 3.81 16.77 7.02
C ASN A 215 3.84 16.40 5.55
N SER A 216 4.66 17.07 4.77
CA SER A 216 4.87 16.72 3.37
C SER A 216 6.33 16.87 2.98
N SER A 217 6.86 15.94 2.19
CA SER A 217 8.16 16.11 1.53
C SER A 217 8.14 17.35 0.61
N ASP A 218 9.30 17.77 0.10
CA ASP A 218 9.40 18.93 -0.81
C ASP A 218 8.36 18.89 -1.95
N THR A 219 7.37 19.79 -1.86
CA THR A 219 6.23 19.84 -2.78
C THR A 219 6.59 20.39 -4.16
N ALA A 220 7.75 21.03 -4.31
CA ALA A 220 8.24 21.52 -5.59
C ALA A 220 9.05 20.45 -6.36
N ASN A 221 9.62 19.47 -5.66
CA ASN A 221 10.45 18.42 -6.24
C ASN A 221 9.69 17.09 -6.28
N LYS A 222 9.11 16.73 -7.44
CA LYS A 222 8.20 15.58 -7.58
C LYS A 222 8.65 14.59 -8.68
N GLY A 223 8.17 13.35 -8.57
CA GLY A 223 8.38 12.28 -9.54
C GLY A 223 9.65 11.47 -9.29
N ILE A 224 9.83 10.36 -10.01
CA ILE A 224 10.81 9.29 -9.72
C ILE A 224 12.28 9.73 -9.56
N LYS A 225 12.64 10.91 -10.09
CA LYS A 225 13.99 11.49 -9.95
C LYS A 225 14.16 12.35 -8.70
N ALA A 226 13.07 12.72 -8.03
CA ALA A 226 13.09 13.48 -6.80
C ALA A 226 13.81 12.70 -5.71
N PHE A 227 14.66 13.40 -4.97
CA PHE A 227 15.36 12.89 -3.81
C PHE A 227 15.04 13.86 -2.67
N ASN A 228 13.98 13.55 -1.94
CA ASN A 228 13.49 14.39 -0.85
C ASN A 228 13.86 13.84 0.53
N GLY A 229 14.20 12.56 0.64
CA GLY A 229 14.64 11.95 1.88
C GLY A 229 15.59 10.78 1.66
N TYR A 230 16.28 10.37 2.71
CA TYR A 230 17.05 9.13 2.75
C TYR A 230 16.66 8.33 3.99
N GLY A 231 16.71 7.01 3.89
CA GLY A 231 16.29 6.14 4.97
C GLY A 231 17.03 4.82 4.97
N VAL A 232 16.73 4.02 5.99
CA VAL A 232 17.20 2.64 6.09
C VAL A 232 16.04 1.77 6.54
N SER A 233 15.99 0.53 6.03
CA SER A 233 15.12 -0.51 6.56
C SER A 233 15.84 -1.85 6.66
N THR A 234 15.24 -2.77 7.40
CA THR A 234 15.74 -4.13 7.56
C THR A 234 14.59 -5.11 7.45
N ASP A 235 14.78 -6.15 6.66
CA ASP A 235 13.91 -7.31 6.58
C ASP A 235 14.56 -8.47 7.31
N LEU A 236 13.78 -9.16 8.13
CA LEU A 236 14.19 -10.32 8.91
C LEU A 236 13.20 -11.45 8.65
N PHE A 237 13.71 -12.63 8.30
CA PHE A 237 12.85 -13.78 8.11
C PHE A 237 13.50 -15.07 8.57
N SER A 238 12.67 -16.02 8.98
CA SER A 238 13.10 -17.35 9.39
C SER A 238 12.02 -18.39 9.10
N GLU A 239 12.46 -19.53 8.59
CA GLU A 239 11.67 -20.73 8.44
C GLU A 239 12.09 -21.77 9.47
N ILE A 240 11.10 -22.37 10.12
CA ILE A 240 11.30 -23.33 11.22
C ILE A 240 10.50 -24.58 10.89
N PHE A 241 11.15 -25.73 10.83
CA PHE A 241 10.46 -27.01 10.76
C PHE A 241 10.00 -27.47 12.14
N LEU A 242 8.73 -27.84 12.24
CA LEU A 242 8.14 -28.47 13.40
C LEU A 242 8.47 -29.97 13.40
N ARG A 243 8.38 -30.61 14.57
CA ARG A 243 8.66 -32.05 14.74
C ARG A 243 7.80 -32.96 13.86
N ASN A 244 6.60 -32.51 13.50
CA ASN A 244 5.70 -33.23 12.61
C ASN A 244 6.01 -33.01 11.11
N GLY A 245 7.07 -32.26 10.80
CA GLY A 245 7.54 -31.99 9.45
C GLY A 245 6.89 -30.80 8.75
N ASP A 246 5.95 -30.11 9.39
CA ASP A 246 5.35 -28.86 8.91
C ASP A 246 6.33 -27.68 9.07
N LYS A 247 6.07 -26.58 8.37
CA LYS A 247 6.95 -25.40 8.37
C LYS A 247 6.22 -24.17 8.92
N VAL A 248 6.90 -23.39 9.75
CA VAL A 248 6.46 -22.06 10.18
C VAL A 248 7.41 -21.03 9.61
N TYR A 249 6.89 -20.05 8.89
CA TYR A 249 7.60 -18.86 8.45
C TYR A 249 7.26 -17.69 9.37
N LEU A 250 8.29 -16.96 9.77
CA LEU A 250 8.20 -15.70 10.49
C LEU A 250 8.91 -14.64 9.66
N GLY A 251 8.26 -13.50 9.45
CA GLY A 251 8.80 -12.39 8.68
C GLY A 251 8.48 -11.05 9.32
N ILE A 252 9.46 -10.17 9.29
CA ILE A 252 9.33 -8.73 9.54
C ILE A 252 9.94 -8.04 8.33
N GLU A 253 9.18 -7.17 7.67
CA GLU A 253 9.60 -6.47 6.46
C GLU A 253 9.46 -4.96 6.68
N ASP A 254 10.40 -4.19 6.14
CA ASP A 254 10.47 -2.73 6.22
C ASP A 254 10.52 -2.15 7.66
N LEU A 255 11.21 -2.85 8.57
CA LEU A 255 11.53 -2.27 9.88
C LEU A 255 12.57 -1.15 9.69
N GLY A 256 12.10 0.10 9.71
CA GLY A 256 12.96 1.23 9.38
C GLY A 256 12.30 2.59 9.45
N PHE A 257 12.99 3.59 8.91
CA PHE A 257 12.53 4.97 8.86
C PHE A 257 13.15 5.72 7.68
N ILE A 258 12.52 6.83 7.29
CA ILE A 258 13.03 7.80 6.32
C ILE A 258 13.19 9.15 7.01
N TYR A 259 14.35 9.79 6.82
CA TYR A 259 14.58 11.20 7.15
C TYR A 259 14.34 12.06 5.91
N TRP A 260 13.41 13.00 6.02
CA TRP A 260 13.04 13.96 4.99
C TRP A 260 13.80 15.28 5.17
N ASN A 261 14.27 15.85 4.07
CA ASN A 261 15.16 17.00 4.09
C ASN A 261 14.47 18.29 4.58
N LYS A 262 15.25 19.35 4.80
CA LYS A 262 14.77 20.65 5.30
C LYS A 262 13.81 21.42 4.39
N ASN A 263 13.65 21.03 3.12
CA ASN A 263 12.68 21.65 2.22
C ASN A 263 11.26 21.10 2.39
N SER A 264 11.12 20.08 3.24
CA SER A 264 9.83 19.49 3.59
C SER A 264 8.98 20.48 4.38
N LEU A 265 7.67 20.32 4.28
CA LEU A 265 6.66 21.19 4.84
C LEU A 265 6.11 20.58 6.12
N ASP A 266 6.00 21.41 7.15
CA ASP A 266 5.44 21.09 8.46
C ASP A 266 4.41 22.15 8.81
N ILE A 267 3.14 21.74 8.86
CA ILE A 267 2.00 22.60 9.17
C ILE A 267 1.27 21.99 10.36
N GLY A 268 0.93 22.82 11.33
CA GLY A 268 0.20 22.39 12.51
C GLY A 268 -0.74 23.46 13.04
N THR A 269 -1.77 23.01 13.74
CA THR A 269 -2.81 23.83 14.33
C THR A 269 -3.37 23.16 15.57
N ASP A 270 -3.66 23.95 16.59
CA ASP A 270 -4.52 23.59 17.72
C ASP A 270 -5.33 24.84 18.08
N SER A 271 -6.45 25.03 17.38
CA SER A 271 -7.25 26.24 17.50
C SER A 271 -8.69 26.02 17.02
N THR A 272 -9.57 26.90 17.49
CA THR A 272 -10.91 27.07 16.96
C THR A 272 -10.92 28.20 15.94
N PHE A 273 -11.57 27.99 14.81
CA PHE A 273 -11.77 28.99 13.77
C PHE A 273 -13.26 29.24 13.60
N HIS A 274 -13.62 30.51 13.59
CA HIS A 274 -14.97 30.95 13.31
C HIS A 274 -14.97 31.68 11.97
N TYR A 275 -15.83 31.25 11.06
CA TYR A 275 -16.07 31.90 9.79
C TYR A 275 -17.48 32.47 9.74
N ASP A 276 -17.55 33.79 9.64
CA ASP A 276 -18.77 34.53 9.34
C ASP A 276 -18.95 34.66 7.83
N GLY A 277 -20.15 34.34 7.35
CA GLY A 277 -20.55 34.58 5.97
C GLY A 277 -20.38 36.04 5.54
N ILE A 278 -20.20 36.25 4.24
CA ILE A 278 -20.06 37.59 3.68
C ILE A 278 -21.45 38.19 3.47
N TRP A 279 -21.69 39.37 4.03
CA TRP A 279 -22.88 40.15 3.73
C TRP A 279 -22.77 40.76 2.33
N VAL A 280 -23.75 40.47 1.47
CA VAL A 280 -23.83 41.02 0.10
C VAL A 280 -25.09 41.85 0.00
N ASP A 281 -24.93 43.18 -0.09
CA ASP A 281 -26.06 44.11 -0.18
C ASP A 281 -26.88 43.90 -1.47
N ASN A 282 -26.22 43.51 -2.57
CA ASN A 282 -26.88 43.23 -3.84
C ASN A 282 -26.17 42.11 -4.62
N ILE A 283 -26.86 40.98 -4.80
CA ILE A 283 -26.34 39.82 -5.54
C ILE A 283 -26.11 40.09 -7.05
N PHE A 284 -26.69 41.17 -7.57
CA PHE A 284 -26.51 41.61 -8.96
C PHE A 284 -25.32 42.57 -9.14
N ASP A 285 -24.66 42.96 -8.05
CA ASP A 285 -23.47 43.83 -8.03
C ASP A 285 -22.27 43.09 -7.41
N LEU A 286 -22.14 41.80 -7.70
CA LEU A 286 -21.00 40.98 -7.30
C LEU A 286 -19.77 41.39 -8.13
N ASN A 287 -18.98 42.32 -7.60
CA ASN A 287 -17.74 42.75 -8.23
C ASN A 287 -16.61 41.73 -7.96
N ASP A 288 -15.75 41.46 -8.96
CA ASP A 288 -14.67 40.45 -8.91
C ASP A 288 -13.71 40.63 -7.71
N SER A 289 -13.67 41.84 -7.13
CA SER A 289 -12.90 42.19 -5.95
C SER A 289 -13.22 41.36 -4.70
N LEU A 290 -14.46 40.87 -4.53
CA LEU A 290 -14.86 40.08 -3.34
C LEU A 290 -14.17 38.71 -3.26
N LEU A 291 -13.92 38.08 -4.41
CA LEU A 291 -13.29 36.75 -4.50
C LEU A 291 -11.78 36.82 -4.76
N SER A 292 -11.28 37.96 -5.25
CA SER A 292 -9.87 38.16 -5.60
C SER A 292 -8.87 37.95 -4.45
N ASN A 293 -9.31 38.06 -3.19
CA ASN A 293 -8.48 37.93 -1.99
C ASN A 293 -8.51 36.53 -1.34
N ILE A 294 -9.29 35.59 -1.89
CA ILE A 294 -9.42 34.23 -1.35
C ILE A 294 -8.59 33.28 -2.20
N SER A 295 -7.36 33.02 -1.77
CA SER A 295 -6.51 31.96 -2.32
C SER A 295 -6.42 30.77 -1.36
N LYS A 296 -6.02 29.60 -1.88
CA LYS A 296 -5.74 28.42 -1.05
C LYS A 296 -4.72 28.73 0.07
N ASP A 297 -3.69 29.50 -0.26
CA ASP A 297 -2.65 29.90 0.68
C ASP A 297 -3.19 30.84 1.77
N SER A 298 -4.13 31.73 1.41
CA SER A 298 -4.82 32.61 2.37
C SER A 298 -5.64 31.81 3.38
N ILE A 299 -6.32 30.74 2.93
CA ILE A 299 -7.08 29.86 3.81
C ILE A 299 -6.13 29.09 4.73
N ILE A 300 -5.09 28.45 4.19
CA ILE A 300 -4.11 27.67 4.98
C ILE A 300 -3.46 28.55 6.04
N ASN A 301 -3.02 29.76 5.69
CA ASN A 301 -2.41 30.69 6.64
C ASN A 301 -3.38 31.17 7.72
N LYS A 302 -4.68 31.22 7.44
CA LYS A 302 -5.70 31.55 8.45
C LYS A 302 -5.95 30.41 9.41
N ILE A 303 -5.87 29.15 8.95
CA ILE A 303 -6.16 27.96 9.74
C ILE A 303 -4.91 27.28 10.32
N SER A 304 -3.72 27.84 10.12
CA SER A 304 -2.44 27.31 10.63
C SER A 304 -1.85 28.17 11.73
N THR A 305 -1.42 27.54 12.83
CA THR A 305 -0.60 28.20 13.85
C THR A 305 0.88 28.06 13.54
N THR A 306 1.25 26.98 12.87
CA THR A 306 2.60 26.70 12.38
C THR A 306 2.54 26.38 10.89
N ASN A 307 3.38 27.03 10.10
CA ASN A 307 3.57 26.74 8.67
C ASN A 307 5.01 27.03 8.30
N GLN A 308 5.85 26.00 8.30
CA GLN A 308 7.29 26.16 8.12
C GLN A 308 7.91 25.06 7.27
N LYS A 309 9.09 25.35 6.72
CA LYS A 309 9.95 24.33 6.12
C LYS A 309 10.84 23.74 7.21
N SER A 310 10.75 22.43 7.40
CA SER A 310 11.52 21.71 8.42
C SER A 310 11.81 20.28 7.96
N SER A 311 12.88 19.71 8.48
CA SER A 311 13.16 18.28 8.31
C SER A 311 12.42 17.45 9.34
N TYR A 312 12.01 16.24 9.00
CA TYR A 312 11.41 15.29 9.93
C TYR A 312 11.76 13.86 9.59
N SER A 313 11.64 12.96 10.55
CA SER A 313 11.77 11.52 10.35
C SER A 313 10.41 10.86 10.52
N ILE A 314 10.13 9.85 9.68
CA ILE A 314 8.95 9.01 9.84
C ILE A 314 9.34 7.54 9.74
N ALA A 315 8.75 6.72 10.61
CA ALA A 315 8.90 5.28 10.54
C ALA A 315 8.15 4.72 9.33
N LEU A 316 8.67 3.63 8.76
CA LEU A 316 8.01 2.96 7.65
C LEU A 316 6.86 2.07 8.16
N PRO A 317 5.80 1.89 7.35
CA PRO A 317 4.87 0.78 7.53
C PRO A 317 5.64 -0.54 7.60
N THR A 318 5.66 -1.16 8.78
CA THR A 318 6.41 -2.40 9.01
C THR A 318 5.45 -3.58 8.91
N ALA A 319 5.71 -4.50 7.99
CA ALA A 319 4.88 -5.69 7.85
C ALA A 319 5.38 -6.82 8.75
N VAL A 320 4.45 -7.51 9.39
CA VAL A 320 4.71 -8.73 10.17
C VAL A 320 3.89 -9.86 9.56
N ASN A 321 4.53 -11.00 9.32
CA ASN A 321 3.93 -12.15 8.69
C ASN A 321 4.28 -13.43 9.46
N ILE A 322 3.26 -14.22 9.77
CA ILE A 322 3.40 -15.56 10.31
C ILE A 322 2.62 -16.52 9.42
N THR A 323 3.30 -17.51 8.86
CA THR A 323 2.66 -18.52 8.01
C THR A 323 2.98 -19.92 8.50
N TYR A 324 1.96 -20.72 8.75
CA TYR A 324 2.08 -22.16 8.91
C TYR A 324 1.81 -22.86 7.58
N THR A 325 2.73 -23.72 7.16
CA THR A 325 2.67 -24.49 5.92
C THR A 325 2.62 -25.98 6.21
N LYS A 326 1.61 -26.63 5.66
CA LYS A 326 1.43 -28.08 5.68
C LYS A 326 1.47 -28.65 4.26
N VAL A 327 2.38 -29.58 4.02
CA VAL A 327 2.38 -30.39 2.79
C VAL A 327 1.55 -31.63 3.08
N VAL A 328 0.37 -31.72 2.47
CA VAL A 328 -0.58 -32.81 2.73
C VAL A 328 -0.17 -34.06 1.95
N ASN A 329 0.23 -33.88 0.69
CA ASN A 329 0.78 -34.89 -0.21
C ASN A 329 1.42 -34.20 -1.42
N ASP A 330 1.89 -34.97 -2.40
CA ASP A 330 2.54 -34.47 -3.62
C ASP A 330 1.68 -33.50 -4.46
N LYS A 331 0.35 -33.49 -4.27
CA LYS A 331 -0.58 -32.63 -5.01
C LYS A 331 -1.05 -31.43 -4.21
N TRP A 332 -1.02 -31.48 -2.88
CA TRP A 332 -1.68 -30.49 -2.02
C TRP A 332 -0.73 -29.89 -0.99
N LYS A 333 -0.61 -28.56 -1.00
CA LYS A 333 0.06 -27.76 0.04
C LYS A 333 -0.93 -26.73 0.57
N ILE A 334 -0.96 -26.52 1.87
CA ILE A 334 -1.85 -25.56 2.53
C ILE A 334 -0.98 -24.60 3.34
N ASN A 335 -1.23 -23.29 3.19
CA ASN A 335 -0.68 -22.27 4.07
C ASN A 335 -1.82 -21.62 4.83
N ILE A 336 -1.67 -21.41 6.14
CA ILE A 336 -2.56 -20.60 6.97
C ILE A 336 -1.68 -19.56 7.64
N GLY A 337 -2.06 -18.29 7.59
CA GLY A 337 -1.22 -17.23 8.13
C GLY A 337 -1.97 -15.99 8.59
N VAL A 338 -1.20 -15.15 9.27
CA VAL A 338 -1.61 -13.82 9.73
C VAL A 338 -0.59 -12.82 9.21
N TYR A 339 -1.09 -11.74 8.64
CA TYR A 339 -0.31 -10.62 8.12
C TYR A 339 -0.84 -9.30 8.70
N HIS A 340 0.05 -8.39 9.09
CA HIS A 340 -0.34 -7.09 9.60
C HIS A 340 0.74 -6.04 9.26
N GLN A 341 0.31 -4.89 8.74
CA GLN A 341 1.16 -3.70 8.59
C GLN A 341 0.96 -2.77 9.77
N ILE A 342 2.02 -2.61 10.57
CA ILE A 342 2.09 -1.67 11.68
C ILE A 342 2.29 -0.27 11.08
N LEU A 343 1.69 0.77 11.68
CA LEU A 343 1.76 2.17 11.22
C LEU A 343 1.09 2.43 9.85
N SER A 344 -0.03 1.75 9.58
CA SER A 344 -0.61 1.72 8.23
C SER A 344 -2.15 1.62 8.22
N ASN A 345 -2.81 1.96 9.35
CA ASN A 345 -4.28 1.84 9.50
C ASN A 345 -4.85 0.47 9.05
N TYR A 346 -4.03 -0.58 9.17
CA TYR A 346 -4.29 -1.89 8.57
C TYR A 346 -4.95 -2.82 9.59
N PHE A 347 -6.09 -3.41 9.27
CA PHE A 347 -6.68 -4.43 10.13
C PHE A 347 -5.96 -5.78 9.90
N PRO A 348 -5.60 -6.56 10.95
CA PRO A 348 -4.94 -7.84 10.78
C PRO A 348 -5.62 -8.72 9.71
N LEU A 349 -4.84 -9.22 8.76
CA LEU A 349 -5.30 -10.08 7.67
C LEU A 349 -5.03 -11.52 8.05
N ILE A 350 -6.09 -12.33 8.16
CA ILE A 350 -5.98 -13.78 8.31
C ILE A 350 -6.25 -14.40 6.95
N TYR A 351 -5.41 -15.35 6.52
CA TYR A 351 -5.56 -16.00 5.23
C TYR A 351 -5.29 -17.50 5.25
N SER A 352 -5.81 -18.16 4.23
CA SER A 352 -5.51 -19.52 3.84
C SER A 352 -5.21 -19.57 2.35
N ASN A 353 -4.12 -20.24 1.98
CA ASN A 353 -3.80 -20.55 0.59
C ASN A 353 -3.81 -22.07 0.41
N CYS A 354 -4.54 -22.56 -0.58
CA CYS A 354 -4.56 -23.96 -0.96
C CYS A 354 -3.93 -24.12 -2.33
N TYR A 355 -2.84 -24.86 -2.41
CA TYR A 355 -2.09 -25.11 -3.64
C TYR A 355 -2.41 -26.49 -4.18
N TYR A 356 -2.68 -26.56 -5.48
CA TYR A 356 -2.87 -27.80 -6.21
C TYR A 356 -1.82 -27.94 -7.32
N TYR A 357 -0.95 -28.93 -7.20
CA TYR A 357 0.08 -29.26 -8.18
C TYR A 357 -0.50 -30.21 -9.23
N PHE A 358 -0.81 -29.70 -10.42
CA PHE A 358 -1.27 -30.52 -11.56
C PHE A 358 -0.17 -31.47 -12.02
N ASN A 359 1.08 -30.99 -11.96
CA ASN A 359 2.30 -31.73 -12.21
C ASN A 359 3.49 -30.92 -11.65
N LYS A 360 4.71 -31.44 -11.78
CA LYS A 360 5.95 -30.78 -11.30
C LYS A 360 6.21 -29.38 -11.90
N LYS A 361 5.49 -28.99 -12.96
CA LYS A 361 5.68 -27.73 -13.69
C LYS A 361 4.52 -26.76 -13.58
N LEU A 362 3.36 -27.17 -13.07
CA LEU A 362 2.15 -26.35 -13.08
C LEU A 362 1.41 -26.48 -11.75
N VAL A 363 1.17 -25.34 -11.11
CA VAL A 363 0.46 -25.24 -9.84
C VAL A 363 -0.59 -24.13 -9.93
N ALA A 364 -1.75 -24.38 -9.31
CA ALA A 364 -2.72 -23.35 -9.01
C ALA A 364 -2.77 -23.11 -7.50
N LYS A 365 -3.08 -21.88 -7.12
CA LYS A 365 -3.30 -21.45 -5.73
C LYS A 365 -4.69 -20.84 -5.63
N ALA A 366 -5.54 -21.42 -4.79
CA ALA A 366 -6.76 -20.79 -4.31
C ALA A 366 -6.43 -20.03 -3.02
N HIS A 367 -6.95 -18.81 -2.90
CA HIS A 367 -6.74 -17.93 -1.74
C HIS A 367 -8.09 -17.59 -1.10
N LEU A 368 -8.10 -17.56 0.23
CA LEU A 368 -9.22 -17.07 1.03
C LEU A 368 -8.63 -16.22 2.16
N SER A 369 -9.12 -15.00 2.36
CA SER A 369 -8.68 -14.15 3.47
C SER A 369 -9.78 -13.24 3.99
N TYR A 370 -9.58 -12.75 5.21
CA TYR A 370 -10.43 -11.74 5.82
C TYR A 370 -9.57 -10.72 6.56
N GLY A 371 -9.83 -9.44 6.33
CA GLY A 371 -9.12 -8.33 6.95
C GLY A 371 -8.32 -7.50 5.93
N GLY A 372 -7.23 -6.89 6.40
CA GLY A 372 -6.56 -5.82 5.68
C GLY A 372 -7.44 -4.58 5.57
N TYR A 373 -7.33 -3.83 4.47
CA TYR A 373 -8.17 -2.66 4.27
C TYR A 373 -9.65 -3.01 4.04
N GLY A 374 -9.94 -4.12 3.36
CA GLY A 374 -11.30 -4.58 3.10
C GLY A 374 -11.80 -5.68 4.05
N ARG A 375 -12.50 -6.65 3.46
CA ARG A 375 -13.32 -7.67 4.15
C ARG A 375 -12.91 -9.07 3.73
N LEU A 376 -13.89 -9.92 3.36
CA LEU A 376 -13.67 -11.24 2.82
C LEU A 376 -13.12 -11.13 1.39
N ASN A 377 -12.08 -11.90 1.11
CA ASN A 377 -11.43 -11.93 -0.19
C ASN A 377 -11.24 -13.38 -0.65
N THR A 378 -11.39 -13.60 -1.95
CA THR A 378 -11.04 -14.86 -2.59
C THR A 378 -10.05 -14.60 -3.71
N GLY A 379 -9.15 -15.54 -3.98
CA GLY A 379 -8.15 -15.33 -5.02
C GLY A 379 -7.79 -16.60 -5.76
N LEU A 380 -7.21 -16.38 -6.93
CA LEU A 380 -6.71 -17.45 -7.79
C LEU A 380 -5.39 -17.01 -8.40
N ALA A 381 -4.41 -17.90 -8.36
CA ALA A 381 -3.13 -17.70 -9.02
C ALA A 381 -2.64 -18.98 -9.68
N PHE A 382 -1.82 -18.80 -10.71
CA PHE A 382 -1.18 -19.88 -11.45
C PHE A 382 0.30 -19.62 -11.54
N ALA A 383 1.10 -20.67 -11.39
CA ALA A 383 2.52 -20.62 -11.67
C ALA A 383 2.93 -21.80 -12.56
N LYS A 384 3.81 -21.50 -13.51
CA LYS A 384 4.32 -22.47 -14.48
C LYS A 384 5.84 -22.39 -14.59
N SER A 385 6.47 -23.54 -14.41
CA SER A 385 7.88 -23.78 -14.70
C SER A 385 8.02 -24.29 -16.14
N PHE A 386 8.62 -23.49 -17.04
CA PHE A 386 8.75 -23.85 -18.46
C PHE A 386 9.91 -24.83 -18.71
N ASN A 387 10.85 -24.91 -17.76
CA ASN A 387 12.01 -25.80 -17.69
C ASN A 387 12.66 -25.62 -16.30
N LYS A 388 13.82 -26.23 -16.04
CA LYS A 388 14.54 -26.03 -14.78
C LYS A 388 15.16 -24.62 -14.60
N TYR A 389 14.91 -23.69 -15.54
CA TYR A 389 15.55 -22.38 -15.60
C TYR A 389 14.57 -21.21 -15.46
N LEU A 390 13.27 -21.41 -15.68
CA LEU A 390 12.32 -20.31 -15.77
C LEU A 390 10.97 -20.67 -15.17
N GLU A 391 10.53 -19.86 -14.23
CA GLU A 391 9.21 -19.88 -13.63
C GLU A 391 8.50 -18.56 -13.89
N ILE A 392 7.20 -18.63 -14.20
CA ILE A 392 6.33 -17.47 -14.34
C ILE A 392 5.10 -17.71 -13.48
N TYR A 393 4.65 -16.67 -12.77
CA TYR A 393 3.43 -16.70 -12.00
C TYR A 393 2.58 -15.46 -12.25
N ILE A 394 1.28 -15.62 -12.12
CA ILE A 394 0.29 -14.54 -12.22
C ILE A 394 -0.92 -14.89 -11.36
N GLY A 395 -1.52 -13.90 -10.73
CA GLY A 395 -2.73 -14.13 -9.97
C GLY A 395 -3.31 -12.88 -9.34
N THR A 396 -4.35 -13.11 -8.56
CA THR A 396 -4.99 -12.12 -7.72
C THR A 396 -5.38 -12.76 -6.40
N ASN A 397 -5.34 -11.99 -5.31
CA ASN A 397 -5.92 -12.38 -4.04
C ASN A 397 -7.38 -11.87 -3.88
N ASN A 398 -7.93 -11.23 -4.93
CA ASN A 398 -9.26 -10.62 -4.97
C ASN A 398 -9.97 -10.89 -6.32
N LEU A 399 -10.26 -12.14 -6.63
CA LEU A 399 -10.95 -12.56 -7.84
C LEU A 399 -12.33 -11.89 -7.98
N GLU A 400 -13.05 -11.73 -6.86
CA GLU A 400 -14.33 -11.02 -6.81
C GLU A 400 -14.23 -9.57 -7.32
N ALA A 401 -13.07 -8.93 -7.23
CA ALA A 401 -12.84 -7.57 -7.73
C ALA A 401 -13.07 -7.46 -9.25
N PHE A 402 -12.81 -8.55 -9.99
CA PHE A 402 -12.90 -8.59 -11.45
C PHE A 402 -14.23 -9.14 -11.95
N VAL A 403 -14.86 -10.02 -11.18
CA VAL A 403 -16.10 -10.71 -11.57
C VAL A 403 -17.33 -10.02 -10.98
N LEU A 404 -17.24 -9.49 -9.75
CA LEU A 404 -18.33 -8.89 -8.98
C LEU A 404 -17.85 -7.62 -8.24
N PRO A 405 -17.39 -6.57 -8.95
CA PRO A 405 -16.77 -5.39 -8.35
C PRO A 405 -17.66 -4.64 -7.34
N ASN A 406 -18.98 -4.72 -7.49
CA ASN A 406 -19.95 -4.07 -6.58
C ASN A 406 -20.04 -4.76 -5.21
N LEU A 407 -19.58 -6.01 -5.10
CA LEU A 407 -19.59 -6.82 -3.87
C LEU A 407 -18.19 -6.98 -3.25
N SER A 408 -17.14 -6.65 -4.00
CA SER A 408 -15.76 -6.67 -3.52
C SER A 408 -15.40 -5.38 -2.80
N PHE A 409 -14.55 -5.48 -1.78
CA PHE A 409 -14.01 -4.34 -1.01
C PHE A 409 -12.50 -4.15 -1.16
N ASN A 410 -11.87 -5.07 -1.88
CA ASN A 410 -10.44 -5.09 -2.14
C ASN A 410 -10.20 -5.42 -3.63
N SER A 411 -9.06 -5.00 -4.14
CA SER A 411 -8.59 -5.36 -5.47
C SER A 411 -7.10 -5.59 -5.38
N SER A 412 -6.62 -6.64 -6.02
CA SER A 412 -5.19 -6.92 -6.11
C SER A 412 -4.87 -7.67 -7.38
N GLY A 413 -3.61 -7.57 -7.78
CA GLY A 413 -3.07 -8.36 -8.86
C GLY A 413 -1.57 -8.49 -8.67
N PHE A 414 -1.02 -9.62 -9.09
CA PHE A 414 0.42 -9.82 -9.07
C PHE A 414 0.88 -10.67 -10.24
N ILE A 415 2.11 -10.45 -10.66
CA ILE A 415 2.80 -11.19 -11.71
C ILE A 415 4.27 -11.34 -11.34
N GLY A 416 4.95 -12.35 -11.86
CA GLY A 416 6.39 -12.38 -11.80
C GLY A 416 7.03 -13.53 -12.55
N ILE A 417 8.36 -13.44 -12.61
CA ILE A 417 9.27 -14.29 -13.34
C ILE A 417 10.48 -14.56 -12.43
N LYS A 418 10.85 -15.83 -12.29
CA LYS A 418 12.07 -16.25 -11.58
C LYS A 418 12.90 -17.10 -12.53
N SER A 419 14.14 -16.68 -12.75
CA SER A 419 15.12 -17.38 -13.56
C SER A 419 16.14 -18.07 -12.65
N TYR A 420 16.52 -19.30 -13.00
CA TYR A 420 17.52 -20.12 -12.33
C TYR A 420 18.69 -20.35 -13.28
N PHE A 421 19.92 -20.27 -12.77
CA PHE A 421 21.16 -20.39 -13.55
C PHE A 421 22.02 -21.56 -13.10
#